data_AF-A0A524GN27-F1
#
_entry.id   AF-A0A524GN27-F1
#
_cell.length_a   1.000
_cell.length_b   1.000
_cell.length_c   1.000
_cell.angle_alpha   90.00
_cell.angle_beta   90.00
_cell.angle_gamma   90.00
#
_symmetry.space_group_name_H-M   'P 1'
#
loop_
_entity.id
_entity.type
_entity.pdbx_description
1 polymer ?
#
loop_
_entity_poly.entity_id
_entity_poly.type
_entity_poly.pdbx_seq_one_letter_code
_entity_poly.pdbx_strand_id
1 'polypeptide(L)'
;MDANIGRAVREVGPQKGDPWLIYAALRDVPVTLLWGVLSDILTADIIDKMTAAKSDLVVVPVANRGHVPLLDEPEVLSAIDTFIEKVA
;
A
#
# COMPACT_ATOMS: atom_id res chain seq x y z
N MET A 1 -24.15 -10.30 15.37
CA MET A 1 -22.86 -9.59 15.28
C MET A 1 -22.06 -10.00 16.51
N ASP A 2 -20.84 -10.52 16.35
CA ASP A 2 -20.01 -11.00 17.47
C ASP A 2 -19.58 -9.82 18.36
N ALA A 3 -19.81 -9.93 19.67
CA ALA A 3 -19.46 -8.92 20.66
C ALA A 3 -17.96 -8.62 20.75
N ASN A 4 -17.11 -9.58 20.35
CA ASN A 4 -15.66 -9.45 20.37
C ASN A 4 -15.12 -8.54 19.26
N ILE A 5 -15.84 -8.38 18.15
CA ILE A 5 -15.43 -7.49 17.04
C ILE A 5 -15.41 -6.03 17.52
N GLY A 6 -16.43 -5.59 18.25
CA GLY A 6 -16.49 -4.23 18.80
C GLY A 6 -15.43 -3.96 19.86
N ARG A 7 -15.00 -5.00 20.60
CA ARG A 7 -13.92 -4.88 21.61
C ARG A 7 -12.56 -4.72 20.94
N ALA A 8 -12.25 -5.56 19.96
CA ALA A 8 -10.98 -5.51 19.21
C ALA A 8 -10.77 -4.14 18.53
N VAL A 9 -11.80 -3.59 17.89
CA VAL A 9 -11.72 -2.26 17.23
C VAL A 9 -11.41 -1.14 18.25
N ARG A 10 -11.96 -1.22 19.47
CA ARG A 10 -11.71 -0.23 20.53
C ARG A 10 -10.33 -0.38 21.16
N GLU A 11 -9.82 -1.61 21.25
CA GLU A 11 -8.50 -1.92 21.82
C GLU A 11 -7.35 -1.44 20.91
N VAL A 12 -7.51 -1.55 19.58
CA VAL A 12 -6.53 -1.01 18.61
C VAL A 12 -6.46 0.52 18.69
N GLY A 13 -7.61 1.17 18.93
CA GLY A 13 -7.71 2.63 18.96
C GLY A 13 -7.48 3.26 17.58
N PRO A 14 -7.61 4.60 17.45
CA PRO A 14 -7.26 5.26 16.20
C PRO A 14 -5.76 5.10 15.91
N GLN A 15 -5.41 5.11 14.62
CA GLN A 15 -4.02 5.20 14.19
C GLN A 15 -3.34 6.36 14.94
N LYS A 16 -2.23 6.07 15.63
CA LYS A 16 -1.46 7.06 16.37
C LYS A 16 -0.38 7.66 15.45
N GLY A 17 -0.36 8.98 15.33
CA GLY A 17 0.62 9.71 14.53
C GLY A 17 0.18 9.98 13.09
N ASP A 18 0.89 10.89 12.43
CA ASP A 18 0.64 11.27 11.03
C ASP A 18 1.23 10.20 10.08
N PRO A 19 0.41 9.49 9.28
CA PRO A 19 0.91 8.53 8.30
C PRO A 19 1.91 9.13 7.31
N TRP A 20 1.77 10.41 6.96
CA TRP A 20 2.67 11.07 6.01
C TRP A 20 4.06 11.27 6.58
N LEU A 21 4.18 11.49 7.90
CA LEU A 21 5.49 11.57 8.56
C LEU A 21 6.21 10.22 8.52
N ILE A 22 5.47 9.12 8.71
CA ILE A 22 6.01 7.77 8.62
C ILE A 22 6.41 7.45 7.17
N TYR A 23 5.55 7.78 6.20
CA TYR A 23 5.83 7.60 4.78
C TYR A 23 7.05 8.41 4.31
N ALA A 24 7.23 9.63 4.82
CA ALA A 24 8.38 10.47 4.49
C ALA A 24 9.73 9.83 4.88
N ALA A 25 9.75 8.91 5.86
CA ALA A 25 10.95 8.17 6.23
C ALA A 25 11.43 7.20 5.12
N LEU A 26 10.56 6.85 4.16
CA LEU A 26 10.89 6.02 3.00
C LEU A 26 11.50 6.82 1.84
N ARG A 27 11.83 8.11 2.03
CA ARG A 27 12.35 8.99 0.97
C ARG A 27 13.52 8.36 0.22
N ASP A 28 14.52 7.87 0.97
CA ASP A 28 15.78 7.34 0.39
C ASP A 28 15.78 5.81 0.26
N VAL A 29 14.63 5.16 0.49
CA VAL A 29 14.46 3.71 0.36
C VAL A 29 13.73 3.42 -0.96
N PRO A 30 14.21 2.47 -1.79
CA PRO A 30 13.46 2.00 -2.95
C PRO A 30 12.10 1.41 -2.53
N VAL A 31 11.02 1.83 -3.18
CA VAL A 31 9.66 1.36 -2.88
C VAL A 31 8.91 1.04 -4.17
N THR A 32 8.32 -0.16 -4.21
CA THR A 32 7.31 -0.56 -5.19
C THR A 32 5.97 -0.73 -4.47
N LEU A 33 4.94 -0.03 -4.94
CA LEU A 33 3.59 -0.08 -4.40
C LEU A 33 2.69 -0.92 -5.30
N LEU A 34 2.17 -2.02 -4.77
CA LEU A 34 1.18 -2.87 -5.43
C LEU A 34 -0.23 -2.34 -5.07
N TRP A 35 -0.99 -1.91 -6.07
CA TRP A 35 -2.25 -1.21 -5.85
C TRP A 35 -3.40 -1.90 -6.58
N GLY A 36 -4.31 -2.51 -5.83
CA GLY A 36 -5.60 -2.91 -6.37
C GLY A 36 -6.45 -1.70 -6.70
N VAL A 37 -6.77 -1.49 -7.98
CA VAL A 37 -7.41 -0.25 -8.46
C VAL A 37 -8.83 -0.01 -7.91
N LEU A 38 -9.45 -1.05 -7.32
CA LEU A 38 -10.77 -0.99 -6.67
C LEU A 38 -10.66 -0.85 -5.14
N SER A 39 -9.47 -0.53 -4.61
CA SER A 39 -9.23 -0.43 -3.17
C SER A 39 -9.97 0.75 -2.56
N ASP A 40 -10.70 0.47 -1.48
CA ASP A 40 -11.38 1.45 -0.63
C ASP A 40 -10.49 1.98 0.51
N ILE A 41 -9.31 1.36 0.72
CA ILE A 41 -8.31 1.78 1.70
C ILE A 41 -7.25 2.71 1.06
N LEU A 42 -6.71 2.29 -0.09
CA LEU A 42 -5.76 3.08 -0.88
C LEU A 42 -6.48 3.54 -2.15
N THR A 43 -7.15 4.68 -2.05
CA THR A 43 -7.89 5.26 -3.17
C THR A 43 -6.94 5.93 -4.17
N ALA A 44 -7.41 6.19 -5.39
CA ALA A 44 -6.64 6.91 -6.42
C ALA A 44 -6.11 8.26 -5.90
N ASP A 45 -6.93 9.03 -5.18
CA ASP A 45 -6.50 10.30 -4.56
C ASP A 45 -5.33 10.14 -3.57
N ILE A 46 -5.23 9.01 -2.88
CA ILE A 46 -4.11 8.72 -1.99
C ILE A 46 -2.88 8.35 -2.81
N ILE A 47 -3.04 7.57 -3.88
CA ILE A 47 -1.94 7.23 -4.81
C ILE A 47 -1.35 8.50 -5.42
N ASP A 48 -2.17 9.43 -5.89
CA ASP A 48 -1.70 10.70 -6.45
C ASP A 48 -0.86 11.48 -5.44
N LYS A 49 -1.29 11.52 -4.17
CA LYS A 49 -0.52 12.16 -3.09
C LYS A 49 0.79 11.42 -2.78
N MET A 50 0.77 10.09 -2.78
CA MET A 50 1.98 9.28 -2.56
C MET A 50 3.01 9.49 -3.67
N THR A 51 2.58 9.46 -4.94
CA THR A 51 3.44 9.72 -6.09
C THR A 51 3.96 11.16 -6.12
N ALA A 52 3.16 12.14 -5.68
CA ALA A 52 3.64 13.52 -5.52
C ALA A 52 4.68 13.66 -4.40
N ALA A 53 4.52 12.92 -3.29
CA ALA A 53 5.45 12.95 -2.15
C ALA A 53 6.74 12.15 -2.38
N LYS A 54 6.71 11.13 -3.24
CA LYS A 54 7.85 10.30 -3.62
C LYS A 54 7.86 10.08 -5.14
N SER A 55 8.59 10.94 -5.85
CA SER A 55 8.63 10.96 -7.32
C SER A 55 9.24 9.71 -7.96
N ASP A 56 10.03 8.94 -7.21
CA ASP A 56 10.62 7.67 -7.64
C ASP A 56 9.79 6.44 -7.23
N LEU A 57 8.59 6.65 -6.67
CA LEU A 57 7.67 5.56 -6.33
C LEU A 57 7.22 4.83 -7.60
N VAL A 58 7.46 3.52 -7.64
CA VAL A 58 6.90 2.66 -8.68
C VAL A 58 5.53 2.18 -8.22
N VAL A 59 4.48 2.51 -8.97
CA VAL A 59 3.11 2.06 -8.69
C VAL A 59 2.71 1.00 -9.70
N VAL A 60 2.23 -0.14 -9.21
CA VAL A 60 1.79 -1.28 -10.01
C VAL A 60 0.28 -1.43 -9.83
N PRO A 61 -0.54 -0.91 -10.77
CA PRO A 61 -1.98 -1.07 -10.71
C PRO A 61 -2.37 -2.50 -11.07
N VAL A 62 -3.22 -3.12 -10.24
CA VAL A 62 -3.72 -4.48 -10.41
C VAL A 62 -5.21 -4.43 -10.68
N ALA A 63 -5.60 -4.86 -11.89
CA ALA A 63 -7.00 -4.82 -12.33
C ALA A 63 -7.85 -5.83 -11.56
N ASN A 64 -9.15 -5.53 -11.36
CA ASN A 64 -10.09 -6.41 -10.67
C ASN A 64 -9.66 -6.81 -9.24
N ARG A 65 -8.90 -5.94 -8.56
CA ARG A 65 -8.49 -6.11 -7.17
C ARG A 65 -8.79 -4.87 -6.34
N GLY A 66 -9.27 -5.10 -5.11
CA GLY A 66 -9.43 -4.09 -4.07
C GLY A 66 -8.32 -4.19 -3.03
N HIS A 67 -8.66 -4.08 -1.74
CA HIS A 67 -7.76 -4.50 -0.66
C HIS A 67 -7.86 -6.03 -0.49
N VAL A 68 -6.87 -6.82 -0.92
CA VAL A 68 -5.53 -6.46 -1.43
C VAL A 68 -5.16 -7.33 -2.63
N PRO A 69 -4.24 -6.91 -3.53
CA PRO A 69 -3.59 -7.84 -4.45
C PRO A 69 -3.08 -9.08 -3.73
N LEU A 70 -3.26 -10.26 -4.33
CA LEU A 70 -3.04 -11.55 -3.67
C LEU A 70 -1.60 -12.05 -3.76
N LEU A 71 -0.74 -11.32 -4.49
CA LEU A 71 0.66 -11.67 -4.72
C LEU A 71 0.86 -12.91 -5.58
N ASP A 72 -0.18 -13.28 -6.33
CA ASP A 72 -0.16 -14.36 -7.32
C ASP A 72 -0.50 -13.86 -8.73
N GLU A 73 -0.89 -12.58 -8.86
CA GLU A 73 -1.15 -11.97 -10.14
C GLU A 73 0.14 -11.83 -10.95
N PRO A 74 0.13 -12.10 -12.27
CA PRO A 74 1.33 -12.03 -13.10
C PRO A 74 2.05 -10.67 -13.02
N GLU A 75 1.30 -9.57 -13.01
CA GLU A 75 1.86 -8.22 -12.87
C GLU A 75 2.50 -7.97 -11.50
N VAL A 76 1.97 -8.60 -10.44
CA VAL A 76 2.51 -8.47 -9.09
C VAL A 76 3.80 -9.28 -8.95
N LEU A 77 3.80 -10.53 -9.42
CA LEU A 77 4.98 -11.38 -9.41
C LEU A 77 6.13 -10.72 -10.18
N SER A 78 5.86 -10.25 -11.40
CA SER A 78 6.84 -9.53 -12.22
C SER A 78 7.38 -8.28 -11.52
N ALA A 79 6.52 -7.53 -10.81
CA ALA A 79 6.93 -6.34 -10.08
C ALA A 79 7.82 -6.67 -8.87
N ILE A 80 7.53 -7.76 -8.16
CA ILE A 80 8.33 -8.24 -7.03
C ILE A 80 9.71 -8.68 -7.54
N ASP A 81 9.76 -9.48 -8.59
CA ASP A 81 11.02 -9.94 -9.19
C ASP A 81 11.88 -8.75 -9.62
N THR A 82 11.28 -7.80 -10.37
CA THR A 82 11.95 -6.56 -10.80
C THR A 82 12.46 -5.74 -9.62
N PHE A 83 11.70 -5.65 -8.53
CA PHE A 83 12.11 -4.92 -7.34
C PHE A 83 13.30 -5.61 -6.65
N ILE A 84 13.25 -6.93 -6.49
CA ILE A 84 14.32 -7.71 -5.86
C ILE A 84 15.62 -7.58 -6.68
N GLU A 85 15.56 -7.72 -8.00
CA GLU A 85 16.72 -7.54 -8.89
C GLU A 85 17.34 -6.14 -8.79
N LYS A 86 16.52 -5.11 -8.58
CA LYS A 86 16.98 -3.72 -8.45
C LYS A 86 17.70 -3.44 -7.12
N VAL A 87 17.37 -4.16 -6.06
CA VAL A 87 17.89 -3.90 -4.70
C VAL A 87 18.89 -4.94 -4.18
N ALA A 88 19.00 -6.09 -4.86
CA ALA A 88 20.02 -7.12 -4.60
C ALA A 88 21.42 -6.64 -4.99
#